data_AF-A0A5C3NX05-F1
#
_entry.id   AF-A0A5C3NX05-F1
#
_cell.length_a   1.000
_cell.length_b   1.000
_cell.length_c   1.000
_cell.angle_alpha   90.00
_cell.angle_beta   90.00
_cell.angle_gamma   90.00
#
_symmetry.space_group_name_H-M   'P 1'
#
loop_
_entity.id
_entity.type
_entity.pdbx_description
1 polymer ?
#
loop_
_entity_poly.entity_id
_entity_poly.type
_entity_poly.pdbx_seq_one_letter_code
_entity_poly.pdbx_strand_id
1 'polypeptide(L)'
;MARPRVSPDLKMAALRMLQAGYRTEDITNFTAISRSTIYRAWRAFRSTGSVSRPPSINRGRPRLAMHQDVQLLLQFARHNPTIFLDEYCAILQGKR
;
A
#
# COMPACT_ATOMS: atom_id res chain seq x y z
N MET A 1 2.90 9.19 -20.98
CA MET A 1 3.71 7.99 -21.30
C MET A 1 3.88 7.13 -20.06
N ALA A 2 3.48 5.85 -20.11
CA ALA A 2 3.67 4.92 -19.00
C ALA A 2 5.15 4.50 -18.91
N ARG A 3 5.77 4.62 -17.73
CA ARG A 3 7.14 4.14 -17.54
C ARG A 3 7.18 2.62 -17.71
N PRO A 4 8.11 2.05 -18.50
CA PRO A 4 8.28 0.60 -18.60
C PRO A 4 8.44 -0.01 -17.21
N ARG A 5 7.72 -1.09 -16.94
CA ARG A 5 7.89 -1.82 -15.68
C ARG A 5 9.26 -2.50 -15.70
N VAL A 6 10.22 -1.92 -15.00
CA VAL A 6 11.52 -2.57 -14.72
C VAL A 6 11.24 -3.92 -14.06
N SER A 7 11.78 -5.00 -14.63
CA SER A 7 11.58 -6.36 -14.12
C SER A 7 12.14 -6.50 -12.69
N PRO A 8 11.54 -7.36 -11.85
CA PRO A 8 12.07 -7.67 -10.53
C PRO A 8 13.53 -8.14 -10.56
N ASP A 9 13.87 -8.99 -11.54
CA ASP A 9 15.22 -9.56 -11.66
C ASP A 9 16.26 -8.48 -11.94
N LEU A 10 15.95 -7.52 -12.80
CA LEU A 10 16.84 -6.40 -13.10
C LEU A 10 17.04 -5.50 -11.87
N LYS A 11 16.00 -5.32 -11.05
CA LYS A 11 16.15 -4.63 -9.74
C LYS A 11 17.01 -5.43 -8.78
N MET A 12 16.85 -6.75 -8.71
CA MET A 12 17.69 -7.61 -7.88
C MET A 12 19.15 -7.56 -8.30
N ALA A 13 19.44 -7.60 -9.61
CA ALA A 13 20.79 -7.44 -10.14
C ALA A 13 21.39 -6.08 -9.74
N ALA A 14 20.65 -4.98 -9.92
CA ALA A 14 21.07 -3.65 -9.51
C ALA A 14 21.33 -3.54 -8.00
N LEU A 15 20.54 -4.21 -7.16
CA LEU A 15 20.77 -4.25 -5.71
C LEU A 15 22.00 -5.06 -5.33
N ARG A 16 22.24 -6.20 -5.99
CA ARG A 16 23.47 -6.98 -5.77
C ARG A 16 24.72 -6.18 -6.11
N MET A 17 24.69 -5.43 -7.21
CA MET A 17 25.78 -4.50 -7.56
C MET A 17 25.94 -3.41 -6.50
N LEU A 18 24.84 -2.82 -6.01
CA LEU A 18 24.93 -1.83 -4.93
C LEU A 18 25.55 -2.40 -3.65
N GLN A 19 25.20 -3.63 -3.28
CA GLN A 19 25.75 -4.33 -2.11
C GLN A 19 27.23 -4.71 -2.29
N ALA A 20 27.64 -5.03 -3.51
CA ALA A 20 29.04 -5.30 -3.86
C ALA A 20 29.90 -4.01 -3.92
N GLY A 21 29.31 -2.83 -3.68
CA GLY A 21 30.04 -1.56 -3.61
C GLY A 21 30.18 -0.81 -4.93
N TYR A 22 29.48 -1.23 -5.99
CA TYR A 22 29.46 -0.48 -7.25
C TYR A 22 28.80 0.89 -7.05
N ARG A 23 29.32 1.91 -7.75
CA ARG A 23 28.76 3.26 -7.70
C ARG A 23 27.41 3.29 -8.39
N THR A 24 26.52 4.17 -7.94
CA THR A 24 25.17 4.27 -8.50
C THR A 24 25.18 4.65 -9.98
N GLU A 25 26.15 5.44 -10.41
CA GLU A 25 26.34 5.87 -11.79
C GLU A 25 26.64 4.68 -12.69
N ASP A 26 27.54 3.80 -12.26
CA ASP A 26 27.92 2.58 -12.98
C ASP A 26 26.72 1.64 -13.10
N ILE A 27 25.98 1.46 -12.01
CA ILE A 27 24.77 0.62 -11.99
C ILE A 27 23.71 1.18 -12.95
N THR A 28 23.52 2.50 -12.99
CA THR A 28 22.59 3.13 -13.93
C THR A 28 23.01 2.91 -15.38
N ASN A 29 24.31 2.96 -15.67
CA ASN A 29 24.85 2.72 -17.00
C ASN A 29 24.69 1.26 -17.42
N PHE A 30 24.95 0.31 -16.54
CA PHE A 30 24.85 -1.12 -16.86
C PHE A 30 23.42 -1.64 -16.95
N THR A 31 22.51 -1.14 -16.11
CA THR A 31 21.15 -1.68 -15.98
C THR A 31 20.08 -0.82 -16.67
N ALA A 32 20.44 0.38 -17.12
CA ALA A 32 19.50 1.41 -17.59
C ALA A 32 18.41 1.78 -16.55
N ILE A 33 18.57 1.39 -15.28
CA ILE A 33 17.63 1.74 -14.22
C ILE A 33 18.01 3.11 -13.66
N SER A 34 17.05 4.04 -13.61
CA SER A 34 17.28 5.34 -12.98
C SER A 34 17.68 5.19 -11.49
N ARG A 35 18.58 6.06 -11.02
CA ARG A 35 19.02 6.12 -9.61
C ARG A 35 17.86 6.14 -8.61
N SER A 36 16.79 6.86 -8.92
CA SER A 36 15.58 6.91 -8.09
C SER A 36 14.90 5.54 -7.92
N THR A 37 14.91 4.70 -8.95
CA THR A 37 14.33 3.35 -8.91
C THR A 37 15.22 2.41 -8.11
N ILE A 38 16.54 2.53 -8.22
CA ILE A 38 17.51 1.76 -7.42
C ILE A 38 17.27 2.02 -5.93
N TYR A 39 17.20 3.29 -5.49
CA TYR A 39 16.96 3.59 -4.07
C TYR A 39 15.57 3.18 -3.58
N ARG A 40 14.54 3.26 -4.42
CA ARG A 40 13.20 2.73 -4.08
C ARG A 40 13.24 1.22 -3.90
N ALA A 41 13.92 0.50 -4.80
CA ALA A 41 14.09 -0.95 -4.69
C ALA A 41 14.91 -1.32 -3.45
N TRP A 42 15.96 -0.57 -3.14
CA TRP A 42 16.78 -0.76 -1.95
C TRP A 42 15.97 -0.59 -0.66
N ARG A 43 15.16 0.48 -0.58
CA ARG A 43 14.27 0.70 0.56
C ARG A 43 13.26 -0.43 0.72
N ALA A 44 12.62 -0.85 -0.39
CA ALA A 44 11.68 -1.97 -0.37
C ALA A 44 12.37 -3.25 0.13
N PHE A 45 13.52 -3.60 -0.44
CA PHE A 45 14.31 -4.77 -0.06
C PHE A 45 14.73 -4.73 1.42
N ARG A 46 15.18 -3.59 1.94
CA ARG A 46 15.50 -3.45 3.38
C ARG A 46 14.29 -3.64 4.29
N SER A 47 13.09 -3.27 3.82
CA SER A 47 11.86 -3.39 4.62
C SER A 47 11.21 -4.78 4.55
N THR A 48 11.27 -5.47 3.41
CA THR A 48 10.49 -6.69 3.16
C THR A 48 11.31 -7.88 2.68
N GLY A 49 12.60 -7.72 2.42
CA GLY A 49 13.45 -8.73 1.77
C GLY A 49 13.17 -8.91 0.27
N SER A 50 12.28 -8.10 -0.32
CA SER A 50 11.87 -8.24 -1.73
C SER A 50 11.81 -6.90 -2.46
N VAL A 51 12.25 -6.89 -3.72
CA VAL A 51 12.09 -5.75 -4.64
C VAL A 51 10.76 -5.76 -5.38
N SER A 52 10.05 -6.88 -5.31
CA SER A 52 8.71 -7.03 -5.86
C SER A 52 7.71 -6.45 -4.88
N ARG A 53 6.74 -5.72 -5.40
CA ARG A 53 5.56 -5.40 -4.60
C ARG A 53 4.81 -6.71 -4.37
N PRO A 54 4.44 -7.04 -3.12
CA PRO A 54 3.58 -8.18 -2.90
C PRO A 54 2.31 -7.98 -3.74
N PRO A 55 1.74 -9.06 -4.31
CA PRO A 55 0.43 -8.96 -4.92
C PRO A 55 -0.52 -8.34 -3.89
N SER A 56 -1.34 -7.39 -4.32
CA SER A 56 -2.36 -6.79 -3.45
C SER A 56 -3.40 -7.86 -3.14
N ILE A 57 -3.16 -8.64 -2.09
CA ILE A 57 -4.09 -9.62 -1.55
C ILE A 57 -5.22 -8.79 -0.92
N ASN A 58 -6.39 -8.81 -1.56
CA ASN A 58 -7.61 -8.12 -1.16
C ASN A 58 -7.63 -6.59 -1.39
N ARG A 59 -8.53 -6.19 -2.30
CA ARG A 59 -8.85 -4.79 -2.59
C ARG A 59 -9.66 -4.21 -1.43
N GLY A 60 -9.18 -3.09 -0.91
CA GLY A 60 -9.89 -2.24 0.06
C GLY A 60 -9.31 -2.29 1.47
N ARG A 61 -9.34 -1.15 2.16
CA ARG A 61 -9.07 -1.08 3.61
C ARG A 61 -10.11 -1.97 4.31
N PRO A 62 -9.70 -2.88 5.22
CA PRO A 62 -10.64 -3.64 6.05
C PRO A 62 -11.61 -2.67 6.71
N ARG A 63 -12.92 -2.91 6.52
CA ARG A 63 -13.97 -2.07 7.10
C ARG A 63 -14.51 -2.78 8.34
N LEU A 64 -14.60 -2.04 9.44
CA LEU A 64 -15.24 -2.50 10.67
C LEU A 64 -16.77 -2.53 10.53
N ALA A 65 -17.32 -1.63 9.73
CA ALA A 65 -18.74 -1.53 9.44
C ALA A 65 -19.03 -2.02 8.02
N MET A 66 -20.05 -2.87 7.87
CA MET A 66 -20.54 -3.26 6.55
C MET A 66 -21.26 -2.08 5.89
N HIS A 67 -21.49 -2.17 4.58
CA HIS A 67 -22.20 -1.11 3.86
C HIS A 67 -23.59 -0.82 4.47
N GLN A 68 -24.29 -1.86 4.93
CA GLN A 68 -25.60 -1.75 5.56
C GLN A 68 -25.56 -1.01 6.90
N ASP A 69 -24.50 -1.21 7.69
CA ASP A 69 -24.29 -0.48 8.94
C ASP A 69 -24.09 1.00 8.66
N VAL A 70 -23.29 1.33 7.65
CA VAL A 70 -23.06 2.72 7.23
C VAL A 70 -24.37 3.39 6.77
N GLN A 71 -25.20 2.69 5.99
CA GLN A 71 -26.50 3.22 5.56
C GLN A 71 -27.44 3.48 6.75
N LEU A 72 -27.48 2.56 7.70
CA LEU A 72 -28.28 2.71 8.92
C LEU A 72 -27.84 3.94 9.72
N LEU A 73 -26.54 4.07 10.00
CA LEU A 73 -25.98 5.19 10.74
C LEU A 73 -26.28 6.53 10.05
N LEU A 74 -26.16 6.57 8.72
CA LEU A 74 -26.49 7.77 7.94
C LEU A 74 -27.98 8.14 8.01
N GLN A 75 -28.88 7.15 8.03
CA GLN A 75 -30.31 7.40 8.19
C GLN A 75 -30.59 8.01 9.57
N PHE A 76 -30.03 7.43 10.64
CA PHE A 76 -30.18 7.98 11.99
C PHE A 76 -29.60 9.39 12.12
N ALA A 77 -28.40 9.65 11.59
CA ALA A 77 -27.80 10.98 11.60
C ALA A 77 -28.64 12.04 10.89
N ARG A 78 -29.37 11.66 9.84
CA ARG A 78 -30.25 12.57 9.10
C ARG A 78 -31.56 12.88 9.82
N HIS A 79 -32.13 11.91 10.53
CA HIS A 79 -33.42 12.06 11.19
C HIS A 79 -33.31 12.53 12.65
N ASN A 80 -32.18 12.27 13.30
CA ASN A 80 -31.92 12.68 14.67
C ASN A 80 -30.45 13.11 14.82
N PRO A 81 -30.13 14.39 14.57
CA PRO A 81 -28.74 14.88 14.57
C PRO A 81 -28.14 15.02 15.98
N THR A 82 -28.89 14.73 17.04
CA THR A 82 -28.38 14.79 18.43
C THR A 82 -27.92 13.43 18.95
N ILE A 83 -27.89 12.39 18.10
CA ILE A 83 -27.41 11.07 18.49
C ILE A 83 -25.89 11.11 18.74
N PHE A 84 -25.49 10.60 19.91
CA PHE A 84 -24.09 10.48 20.32
C PHE A 84 -23.46 9.15 19.83
N LEU A 85 -22.13 9.07 19.91
CA LEU A 85 -21.37 7.95 19.36
C LEU A 85 -21.66 6.62 20.07
N ASP A 86 -21.85 6.65 21.38
CA ASP A 86 -22.23 5.52 22.22
C ASP A 86 -23.64 5.01 21.89
N GLU A 87 -24.58 5.91 21.58
CA GLU A 87 -25.91 5.56 21.10
C GLU A 87 -25.85 4.88 19.71
N TYR A 88 -24.99 5.34 18.81
CA TYR A 88 -24.72 4.63 17.55
C TYR A 88 -24.14 3.22 17.78
N CYS A 89 -23.25 3.07 18.75
CA CYS A 89 -22.74 1.76 19.15
C CYS A 89 -23.86 0.84 19.67
N ALA A 90 -24.76 1.37 20.51
CA ALA A 90 -25.92 0.62 21.01
C ALA A 90 -26.87 0.19 19.88
N ILE A 91 -27.13 1.08 18.90
CA ILE A 91 -27.95 0.78 17.72
C ILE A 91 -27.33 -0.36 16.88
N LEU A 92 -26.00 -0.34 16.70
CA LEU A 92 -25.31 -1.39 15.95
C LEU A 92 -25.26 -2.73 16.71
N GLN A 93 -25.20 -2.71 18.04
CA GLN A 93 -25.18 -3.90 18.89
C GLN A 93 -26.56 -4.53 19.10
N GLY A 94 -27.63 -3.72 19.05
CA GLY A 94 -29.03 -4.15 19.16
C GLY A 94 -29.61 -4.81 17.91
N LYS A 95 -28.87 -4.78 16.78
CA LYS A 95 -29.21 -5.48 15.52
C LYS A 95 -28.89 -6.99 15.58
N ARG A 96 -29.39 -7.70 16.59
CA ARG A 96 -29.43 -9.17 16.57
C ARG A 96 -30.78 -9.67 16.09
#